data_AF-A0A1U9QRV6-F1
#
_entry.id   AF-A0A1U9QRV6-F1
#
_cell.length_a   1.000
_cell.length_b   1.000
_cell.length_c   1.000
_cell.angle_alpha   90.00
_cell.angle_beta   90.00
_cell.angle_gamma   90.00
#
_symmetry.space_group_name_H-M   'P 1'
#
loop_
_entity.id
_entity.type
_entity.pdbx_description
1 polymer ?
#
loop_
_entity_poly.entity_id
_entity_poly.type
_entity_poly.pdbx_seq_one_letter_code
_entity_poly.pdbx_strand_id
1 'polypeptide(L)'
;METNQGDVVVLRWSRHPRCVGLARWELRKALERWGLSRLEESAVLVLSELLTNAGRHARVSPGREIETRYVRLADTLRIEVHDATPERPEKREPAAEDCGGRGLVLVEALADSWGVKDRHGPGKAVWAELSLSSE
;
A
#
# COMPACT_ATOMS: atom_id res chain seq x y z
N MET A 1 11.67 -18.15 12.80
CA MET A 1 11.56 -16.68 12.78
C MET A 1 10.16 -16.32 13.24
N GLU A 2 10.01 -16.15 14.56
CA GLU A 2 8.77 -15.65 15.14
C GLU A 2 8.64 -14.16 14.78
N THR A 3 7.66 -13.82 13.95
CA THR A 3 7.28 -12.43 13.74
C THR A 3 6.75 -11.89 15.06
N ASN A 4 7.51 -11.01 15.70
CA ASN A 4 7.12 -10.40 16.96
C ASN A 4 5.81 -9.61 16.73
N GLN A 5 4.80 -9.79 17.57
CA GLN A 5 3.45 -9.20 17.38
C GLN A 5 3.43 -7.65 17.34
N GLY A 6 4.56 -6.98 17.58
CA GLY A 6 4.72 -5.52 17.45
C GLY A 6 5.16 -5.00 16.08
N ASP A 7 5.53 -5.88 15.15
CA ASP A 7 6.08 -5.52 13.84
C ASP A 7 5.04 -5.55 12.71
N VAL A 8 3.76 -5.72 13.05
CA VAL A 8 2.66 -5.74 12.08
C VAL A 8 1.54 -4.81 12.52
N VAL A 9 1.08 -3.96 11.60
CA VAL A 9 -0.11 -3.11 11.77
C VAL A 9 -1.10 -3.45 10.67
N VAL A 10 -2.34 -3.78 11.04
CA VAL A 10 -3.44 -4.07 10.11
C VAL A 10 -4.59 -3.13 10.41
N LEU A 11 -5.07 -2.43 9.38
CA LEU A 11 -6.14 -1.43 9.50
C LEU A 11 -7.13 -1.61 8.36
N ARG A 12 -8.41 -1.30 8.63
CA ARG A 12 -9.48 -1.38 7.63
C ARG A 12 -10.09 -0.01 7.40
N TRP A 13 -10.38 0.24 6.14
CA TRP A 13 -10.81 1.54 5.65
C TRP A 13 -12.07 1.38 4.82
N SER A 14 -12.98 2.34 4.99
CA SER A 14 -14.00 2.57 3.97
C SER A 14 -13.33 3.10 2.69
N ARG A 15 -14.01 2.95 1.55
CA ARG A 15 -13.58 3.45 0.23
C ARG A 15 -13.58 4.98 0.11
N HIS A 16 -13.85 5.72 1.20
CA HIS A 16 -13.92 7.16 1.16
C HIS A 16 -12.50 7.76 1.01
N PRO A 17 -12.27 8.73 0.10
CA PRO A 17 -10.96 9.37 -0.07
C PRO A 17 -10.33 9.95 1.22
N ARG A 18 -11.15 10.34 2.21
CA ARG A 18 -10.71 10.79 3.53
C ARG A 18 -9.90 9.74 4.29
N CYS A 19 -10.14 8.45 4.03
CA CYS A 19 -9.39 7.36 4.65
C CYS A 19 -7.92 7.32 4.22
N VAL A 20 -7.56 7.88 3.05
CA VAL A 20 -6.15 7.97 2.63
C VAL A 20 -5.35 8.84 3.61
N GLY A 21 -5.91 9.97 4.05
CA GLY A 21 -5.27 10.84 5.03
C GLY A 21 -5.04 10.15 6.38
N LEU A 22 -6.04 9.41 6.86
CA LEU A 22 -5.95 8.63 8.10
C LEU A 22 -4.93 7.50 7.98
N ALA A 23 -4.93 6.78 6.86
CA ALA A 23 -3.98 5.69 6.63
C ALA A 23 -2.53 6.19 6.59
N ARG A 24 -2.27 7.35 5.99
CA ARG A 24 -0.96 8.00 6.05
C ARG A 24 -0.54 8.31 7.48
N TRP A 25 -1.45 8.84 8.30
CA TRP A 25 -1.16 9.18 9.69
C TRP A 25 -0.82 7.94 10.53
N GLU A 26 -1.58 6.86 10.36
CA GLU A 26 -1.30 5.59 11.04
C GLU A 26 0.02 4.96 10.57
N LEU A 27 0.35 5.06 9.28
CA LEU A 27 1.65 4.61 8.77
C LEU A 27 2.79 5.39 9.42
N ARG A 28 2.70 6.72 9.50
CA ARG A 28 3.72 7.55 10.18
C ARG A 28 3.96 7.11 11.62
N LYS A 29 2.88 6.88 12.37
CA LYS A 29 2.97 6.37 13.74
C LYS A 29 3.64 5.01 13.82
N ALA A 30 3.34 4.11 12.89
CA ALA A 30 3.99 2.81 12.83
C ALA A 30 5.50 2.96 12.57
N LEU A 31 5.88 3.81 11.61
CA LEU A 31 7.28 4.07 11.28
C LEU A 31 8.05 4.70 12.44
N GLU A 32 7.46 5.68 13.13
CA GLU A 32 8.05 6.30 14.31
C GLU A 32 8.29 5.26 15.42
N ARG A 33 7.27 4.44 15.73
CA ARG A 33 7.38 3.35 16.71
C ARG A 33 8.44 2.31 16.35
N TRP A 34 8.69 2.12 15.05
CA TRP A 34 9.68 1.18 14.54
C TRP A 34 11.08 1.78 14.32
N GLY A 35 11.25 3.09 14.53
CA GLY A 35 12.50 3.80 14.26
C GLY A 35 12.84 3.91 12.77
N LEU A 36 11.82 3.92 11.91
CA LEU A 36 11.92 3.92 10.45
C LEU A 36 11.53 5.27 9.81
N SER A 37 11.64 6.38 10.55
CA SER A 37 11.26 7.71 10.08
C SER A 37 11.97 8.14 8.79
N ARG A 38 13.15 7.59 8.49
CA ARG A 38 13.86 7.81 7.22
C ARG A 38 13.06 7.37 5.98
N LEU A 39 12.19 6.37 6.12
CA LEU A 39 11.37 5.85 5.04
C LEU A 39 10.02 6.57 4.94
N GLU A 40 9.74 7.54 5.81
CA GLU A 40 8.42 8.15 5.92
C GLU A 40 7.90 8.68 4.59
N GLU A 41 8.70 9.48 3.89
CA GLU A 41 8.29 10.12 2.64
C GLU A 41 7.92 9.08 1.57
N SER A 42 8.83 8.15 1.28
CA SER A 42 8.62 7.08 0.29
C SER A 42 7.46 6.17 0.68
N ALA A 43 7.39 5.74 1.95
CA ALA A 43 6.35 4.85 2.45
C ALA A 43 4.96 5.49 2.37
N VAL A 44 4.84 6.75 2.76
CA VAL A 44 3.59 7.51 2.71
C VAL A 44 3.10 7.72 1.27
N LEU A 45 4.03 7.99 0.35
CA LEU A 45 3.70 8.18 -1.06
C LEU A 45 3.25 6.85 -1.70
N VAL A 46 4.01 5.77 -1.49
CA VAL A 46 3.64 4.42 -1.93
C VAL A 46 2.26 4.02 -1.41
N LEU A 47 1.99 4.20 -0.11
CA LEU A 47 0.69 3.90 0.47
C LEU A 47 -0.44 4.71 -0.19
N SER A 48 -0.20 5.99 -0.44
CA SER A 48 -1.20 6.89 -1.02
C SER A 48 -1.57 6.45 -2.44
N GLU A 49 -0.59 6.09 -3.25
CA GLU A 49 -0.83 5.60 -4.61
C GLU A 49 -1.56 4.26 -4.60
N LEU A 50 -1.13 3.32 -3.76
CA LEU A 50 -1.78 2.01 -3.64
C LEU A 50 -3.23 2.12 -3.15
N LEU A 51 -3.50 2.94 -2.13
CA LEU A 51 -4.86 3.17 -1.63
C LEU A 51 -5.75 3.90 -2.64
N THR A 52 -5.20 4.89 -3.35
CA THR A 52 -5.94 5.63 -4.38
C THR A 52 -6.32 4.68 -5.52
N ASN A 53 -5.39 3.82 -5.93
CA ASN A 53 -5.64 2.80 -6.94
C ASN A 53 -6.72 1.80 -6.47
N ALA A 54 -6.61 1.28 -5.25
CA ALA A 54 -7.61 0.39 -4.67
C ALA A 54 -9.00 1.04 -4.60
N GLY A 55 -9.09 2.32 -4.17
CA GLY A 55 -10.33 3.07 -4.08
C GLY A 55 -11.01 3.33 -5.44
N ARG A 56 -10.22 3.63 -6.48
CA ARG A 56 -10.73 3.85 -7.85
C ARG A 56 -11.27 2.57 -8.49
N HIS A 57 -10.58 1.45 -8.31
CA HIS A 57 -10.92 0.17 -8.95
C HIS A 57 -11.92 -0.68 -8.16
N ALA A 58 -12.28 -0.28 -6.94
CA ALA A 58 -13.28 -0.98 -6.14
C ALA A 58 -14.71 -0.81 -6.70
N ARG A 59 -14.99 -1.39 -7.87
CA ARG A 59 -16.29 -1.31 -8.57
C ARG A 59 -17.45 -1.84 -7.68
N VAL A 60 -18.42 -0.95 -7.45
CA VAL A 60 -19.89 -1.15 -7.35
C VAL A 60 -20.44 -2.27 -6.45
N SER A 61 -19.84 -2.55 -5.28
CA SER A 61 -20.52 -3.38 -4.27
C SER A 61 -20.46 -2.73 -2.88
N PRO A 62 -21.61 -2.31 -2.30
CA PRO A 62 -21.68 -1.80 -0.94
C PRO A 62 -21.05 -2.79 0.06
N GLY A 63 -20.29 -2.27 1.04
CA GLY A 63 -19.79 -3.07 2.16
C GLY A 63 -18.41 -3.74 2.00
N ARG A 64 -17.69 -3.53 0.89
CA ARG A 64 -16.29 -3.98 0.77
C ARG A 64 -15.32 -2.93 1.32
N GLU A 65 -14.64 -3.28 2.41
CA GLU A 65 -13.56 -2.52 3.05
C GLU A 65 -12.23 -2.74 2.32
N ILE A 66 -11.34 -1.75 2.39
CA ILE A 66 -9.94 -1.86 1.96
C ILE A 66 -9.12 -2.11 3.23
N GLU A 67 -8.24 -3.10 3.21
CA GLU A 67 -7.37 -3.41 4.36
C GLU A 67 -5.94 -3.01 4.01
N THR A 68 -5.28 -2.27 4.90
CA THR A 68 -3.83 -1.98 4.78
C THR A 68 -3.08 -2.80 5.81
N ARG A 69 -1.97 -3.39 5.40
CA ARG A 69 -1.07 -4.11 6.28
C ARG A 69 0.34 -3.57 6.14
N TYR A 70 0.93 -3.15 7.24
CA TYR A 70 2.32 -2.72 7.32
C TYR A 70 3.08 -3.79 8.10
N VAL A 71 4.18 -4.29 7.55
CA VAL A 71 5.01 -5.31 8.17
C VAL A 71 6.44 -4.82 8.17
N ARG A 72 7.02 -4.68 9.36
CA ARG A 72 8.46 -4.54 9.52
C ARG A 72 9.09 -5.93 9.45
N LEU A 73 9.91 -6.14 8.44
CA LEU A 73 10.79 -7.30 8.31
C LEU A 73 12.20 -6.94 8.81
N ALA A 74 13.13 -7.89 8.77
CA ALA A 74 14.48 -7.69 9.30
C ALA A 74 15.22 -6.53 8.61
N ASP A 75 15.06 -6.40 7.30
CA ASP A 75 15.79 -5.48 6.42
C ASP A 75 14.88 -4.66 5.50
N THR A 76 13.57 -4.87 5.56
CA THR A 76 12.59 -4.24 4.67
C THR A 76 11.32 -3.83 5.42
N LEU A 77 10.67 -2.78 4.94
CA LEU A 77 9.30 -2.41 5.30
C LEU A 77 8.39 -2.86 4.16
N ARG A 78 7.43 -3.74 4.46
CA ARG A 78 6.42 -4.19 3.50
C ARG A 78 5.09 -3.50 3.75
N ILE A 79 4.55 -2.86 2.72
CA ILE A 79 3.24 -2.21 2.71
C ILE A 79 2.34 -3.01 1.79
N GLU A 80 1.19 -3.44 2.28
CA GLU A 80 0.17 -4.15 1.50
C GLU A 80 -1.15 -3.40 1.55
N VAL A 81 -1.82 -3.31 0.41
CA VAL A 81 -3.19 -2.84 0.27
C VAL A 81 -4.03 -3.95 -0.33
N HIS A 82 -4.98 -4.43 0.46
CA HIS A 82 -5.90 -5.49 0.13
C HIS A 82 -7.23 -4.86 -0.26
N ASP A 83 -7.68 -5.17 -1.46
CA ASP A 83 -9.01 -4.80 -1.93
C ASP A 83 -9.77 -6.06 -2.34
N ALA A 84 -11.09 -5.94 -2.37
CA ALA A 84 -11.96 -7.03 -2.74
C ALA A 84 -12.29 -7.02 -4.25
N THR A 85 -11.54 -6.31 -5.10
CA THR A 85 -11.76 -6.33 -6.56
C THR A 85 -10.82 -7.35 -7.23
N PRO A 86 -11.34 -8.18 -8.16
CA PRO A 86 -10.52 -9.13 -8.90
C PRO A 86 -9.67 -8.45 -9.99
N GLU A 87 -9.97 -7.19 -10.35
CA GLU A 87 -9.23 -6.45 -11.38
C GLU A 87 -7.79 -6.21 -10.91
N ARG A 88 -6.80 -6.77 -11.61
CA ARG A 88 -5.38 -6.52 -11.32
C ARG A 88 -5.03 -5.08 -11.74
N PRO A 89 -4.13 -4.42 -11.00
CA PRO A 89 -3.69 -3.09 -11.37
C PRO A 89 -2.88 -3.19 -12.67
N GLU A 90 -3.36 -2.57 -13.73
CA GLU A 90 -2.64 -2.54 -15.01
C GLU A 90 -1.54 -1.47 -14.93
N LYS A 91 -0.28 -1.87 -15.17
CA LYS A 91 0.78 -0.90 -15.48
C LYS A 91 0.44 -0.29 -16.85
N ARG A 92 -0.17 0.88 -16.87
CA ARG A 92 -0.32 1.67 -18.10
C ARG A 92 0.82 2.67 -18.17
N GLU A 93 1.53 2.68 -19.29
CA GLU A 93 2.37 3.83 -19.63
C GLU A 93 1.45 5.07 -19.68
N PRO A 94 1.80 6.16 -18.98
CA PRO A 94 0.96 7.35 -18.97
C PRO A 94 0.93 7.93 -20.39
N ALA A 95 -0.22 7.85 -21.06
CA ALA A 95 -0.48 8.75 -22.18
C ALA A 95 -0.46 10.18 -21.65
N ALA A 96 0.02 11.15 -22.45
CA ALA A 96 0.31 12.53 -22.02
C ALA A 96 -0.85 13.26 -21.31
N GLU A 97 -2.08 12.77 -21.46
CA GLU A 97 -3.32 13.36 -20.95
C GLU A 97 -3.94 12.56 -19.80
N ASP A 98 -3.37 11.40 -19.44
CA ASP A 98 -3.92 10.50 -18.43
C ASP A 98 -3.24 10.71 -17.07
N CYS A 99 -3.91 11.42 -16.18
CA CYS A 99 -3.53 11.56 -14.77
C CYS A 99 -3.71 10.25 -13.97
N GLY A 100 -4.29 9.20 -14.57
CA GLY A 100 -4.62 7.93 -13.91
C GLY A 100 -3.50 6.89 -13.84
N GLY A 101 -2.51 6.93 -14.75
CA GLY A 101 -1.52 5.85 -14.92
C GLY A 101 -0.19 6.00 -14.14
N ARG A 102 0.03 7.14 -13.46
CA ARG A 102 1.33 7.44 -12.84
C ARG A 102 1.56 6.76 -11.49
N GLY A 103 0.51 6.30 -10.83
CA GLY A 103 0.62 5.82 -9.44
C GLY A 103 1.51 4.59 -9.28
N LEU A 104 1.40 3.60 -10.17
CA LEU A 104 2.28 2.43 -10.14
C LEU A 104 3.70 2.75 -10.61
N VAL A 105 3.89 3.75 -11.46
CA VAL A 105 5.22 4.23 -11.86
C VAL A 105 5.96 4.83 -10.66
N LEU A 106 5.25 5.57 -9.80
CA LEU A 106 5.81 6.08 -8.54
C LEU A 106 6.13 4.95 -7.57
N VAL A 107 5.25 3.97 -7.44
CA VAL A 107 5.51 2.78 -6.62
C VAL A 107 6.74 2.02 -7.13
N GLU A 108 6.87 1.85 -8.45
CA GLU A 108 8.01 1.19 -9.08
C GLU A 108 9.32 1.97 -8.94
N ALA A 109 9.27 3.30 -8.92
CA ALA A 109 10.45 4.14 -8.72
C ALA A 109 10.92 4.18 -7.25
N LEU A 110 10.01 4.01 -6.29
CA LEU A 110 10.30 4.17 -4.86
C LEU A 110 10.49 2.85 -4.12
N ALA A 111 9.87 1.77 -4.59
CA ALA A 111 9.95 0.45 -3.97
C ALA A 111 11.08 -0.38 -4.58
N ASP A 112 11.87 -1.04 -3.74
CA ASP A 112 12.86 -2.02 -4.18
C ASP A 112 12.20 -3.21 -4.89
N SER A 113 11.02 -3.59 -4.40
CA SER A 113 10.21 -4.64 -5.01
C SER A 113 8.72 -4.37 -4.78
N TRP A 114 7.90 -4.76 -5.75
CA TRP A 114 6.45 -4.68 -5.60
C TRP A 114 5.76 -5.74 -6.44
N GLY A 115 4.51 -6.05 -6.10
CA GLY A 115 3.74 -7.02 -6.85
C GLY A 115 2.29 -7.11 -6.43
N VAL A 116 1.61 -8.11 -7.00
CA VAL A 116 0.20 -8.39 -6.75
C VAL A 116 0.09 -9.85 -6.38
N LYS A 117 -0.51 -10.14 -5.22
CA LYS A 117 -0.80 -11.51 -4.77
C LYS A 117 -2.31 -11.70 -4.65
N ASP A 118 -2.77 -12.90 -4.97
CA ASP A 118 -4.16 -13.28 -4.72
C ASP A 118 -4.37 -13.45 -3.20
N ARG A 119 -5.58 -13.14 -2.75
CA ARG A 119 -6.00 -13.33 -1.37
C ARG A 119 -6.70 -14.70 -1.24
N HIS A 120 -6.68 -15.30 -0.05
CA HIS A 120 -7.63 -16.35 0.28
C HIS A 120 -9.06 -15.76 0.32
N GLY A 121 -9.83 -16.01 -0.75
CA GLY A 121 -11.15 -15.42 -1.00
C GLY A 121 -11.14 -14.35 -2.10
N PRO A 122 -12.25 -13.64 -2.32
CA PRO A 122 -12.35 -12.66 -3.40
C PRO A 122 -11.45 -11.44 -3.14
N GLY A 123 -10.69 -11.04 -4.15
CA GLY A 123 -9.87 -9.84 -4.14
C GLY A 123 -8.39 -10.11 -4.39
N LYS A 124 -7.59 -9.06 -4.22
CA LYS A 124 -6.14 -9.09 -4.38
C LYS A 124 -5.46 -8.25 -3.31
N ALA A 125 -4.17 -8.47 -3.12
CA ALA A 125 -3.32 -7.59 -2.36
C ALA A 125 -2.19 -7.07 -3.25
N VAL A 126 -2.13 -5.75 -3.39
CA VAL A 126 -0.98 -5.08 -3.99
C VAL A 126 0.00 -4.76 -2.87
N TRP A 127 1.26 -5.08 -3.06
CA TRP A 127 2.28 -4.94 -2.04
C TRP A 127 3.53 -4.29 -2.61
N ALA A 128 4.24 -3.56 -1.76
CA ALA A 128 5.52 -2.92 -2.05
C ALA A 128 6.45 -3.07 -0.84
N GLU A 129 7.74 -3.26 -1.11
CA GLU A 129 8.81 -3.36 -0.12
C GLU A 129 9.79 -2.20 -0.27
N LEU A 130 10.20 -1.65 0.86
CA LEU A 130 11.17 -0.57 0.98
C LEU A 130 12.32 -1.05 1.85
N SER A 131 13.53 -1.05 1.31
CA SER A 131 14.74 -1.43 2.01
C SER A 131 15.01 -0.49 3.16
N LEU A 132 15.35 -1.05 4.31
CA LEU A 132 15.83 -0.28 5.45
C LEU A 132 17.24 0.27 5.19
N SER A 133 18.00 -0.31 4.26
CA SER A 133 19.38 0.04 3.94
C SER A 133 19.54 0.87 2.66
N SER A 134 18.46 1.30 2.01
CA SER A 134 18.59 2.15 0.82
C SER A 134 19.18 3.51 1.22
N GLU A 135 20.43 3.72 0.79
CA GLU A 135 21.19 4.98 0.86
C GLU A 135 20.67 6.02 -0.15
#